data_AF-A0A958FK95-F1
#
_entry.id   AF-A0A958FK95-F1
#
_cell.length_a   1.000
_cell.length_b   1.000
_cell.length_c   1.000
_cell.angle_alpha   90.00
_cell.angle_beta   90.00
_cell.angle_gamma   90.00
#
_symmetry.space_group_name_H-M   'P 1'
#
loop_
_entity.id
_entity.type
_entity.pdbx_description
1 polymer ?
#
loop_
_entity_poly.entity_id
_entity_poly.type
_entity_poly.pdbx_seq_one_letter_code
_entity_poly.pdbx_strand_id
1 'polypeptide(L)'
;PGMMWERCAELLEAQGSPTVFGQPVQQIYHHNGRVTAIKALNRRGEATEITGREFISTMPLRELIFSLSPAPPDKVLQAAHNLRYRDYLTVVLVIDRENVFPDNWIYIHTPEVKLGRIQNYKNWSAAMVPDTSKTALGLEYFLWEQDAEWKWPDERLIETGIRECVQIGLIRPGEVLDGTVVRMKKAYPVYDNYYHRSLAIIRRYLEQFSNLQTIGRNGLHRYNNQDHSMMTGVYAARNIFGETNDVWSVNIEQEYHEESRPESSASGERLVPMRPRDHAPEPQHTFDEIVEEAYAGQVVEELFARLDTLAMGIAVGTVSGLICAIGILLLFYHPANMPELSGLTRETLGLDPDWVKIVIGITGASGAGFLLGSSMSLVRNCLIKFYLGFTRKRVEASQTQAL
;
A
#
# COMPACT_ATOMS: atom_id res chain seq x y z
N PRO A 1 -13.87 -10.87 -14.49
CA PRO A 1 -14.41 -9.49 -14.46
C PRO A 1 -13.96 -8.58 -15.65
N GLY A 2 -13.84 -9.11 -16.87
CA GLY A 2 -13.50 -8.32 -18.08
C GLY A 2 -14.71 -7.85 -18.91
N MET A 3 -15.87 -8.50 -18.76
CA MET A 3 -17.06 -8.32 -19.61
C MET A 3 -17.57 -6.87 -19.71
N MET A 4 -17.46 -6.09 -18.62
CA MET A 4 -17.83 -4.67 -18.66
C MET A 4 -16.98 -3.89 -19.67
N TRP A 5 -15.69 -4.19 -19.75
CA TRP A 5 -14.74 -3.52 -20.66
C TRP A 5 -14.85 -4.03 -22.09
N GLU A 6 -15.16 -5.32 -22.28
CA GLU A 6 -15.53 -5.88 -23.58
C GLU A 6 -16.77 -5.14 -24.12
N ARG A 7 -17.82 -5.00 -23.29
CA ARG A 7 -19.02 -4.27 -23.68
C ARG A 7 -18.74 -2.79 -23.96
N CYS A 8 -17.86 -2.15 -23.20
CA CYS A 8 -17.43 -0.78 -23.46
C CYS A 8 -16.77 -0.65 -24.84
N ALA A 9 -15.86 -1.56 -25.19
CA ALA A 9 -15.19 -1.59 -26.49
C ALA A 9 -16.18 -1.78 -27.65
N GLU A 10 -17.15 -2.69 -27.52
CA GLU A 10 -18.21 -2.89 -28.52
C GLU A 10 -19.05 -1.62 -28.74
N LEU A 11 -19.42 -0.92 -27.66
CA LEU A 11 -20.21 0.31 -27.74
C LEU A 11 -19.44 1.44 -28.42
N LEU A 12 -18.13 1.55 -28.16
CA LEU A 12 -17.27 2.52 -28.82
C LEU A 12 -17.09 2.20 -30.31
N GLU A 13 -16.91 0.93 -30.66
CA GLU A 13 -16.83 0.47 -32.05
C GLU A 13 -18.13 0.78 -32.82
N ALA A 14 -19.29 0.50 -32.24
CA ALA A 14 -20.59 0.82 -32.84
C ALA A 14 -20.80 2.34 -33.06
N GLN A 15 -20.08 3.18 -32.33
CA GLN A 15 -20.08 4.64 -32.48
C GLN A 15 -18.98 5.16 -33.41
N GLY A 16 -18.22 4.26 -34.06
CA GLY A 16 -17.14 4.64 -34.98
C GLY A 16 -15.83 5.01 -34.28
N SER A 17 -15.66 4.64 -33.01
CA SER A 17 -14.43 4.85 -32.22
C SER A 17 -13.80 3.51 -31.81
N PRO A 18 -13.32 2.69 -32.76
CA PRO A 18 -12.84 1.34 -32.46
C PRO A 18 -11.57 1.34 -31.60
N THR A 19 -11.47 0.37 -30.70
CA THR A 19 -10.23 0.10 -29.97
C THR A 19 -9.29 -0.74 -30.83
N VAL A 20 -8.06 -0.26 -31.04
CA VAL A 20 -7.07 -0.95 -31.86
C VAL A 20 -6.18 -1.83 -30.98
N PHE A 21 -6.30 -3.15 -31.14
CA PHE A 21 -5.51 -4.13 -30.38
C PHE A 21 -4.26 -4.59 -31.15
N GLY A 22 -3.26 -5.08 -30.40
CA GLY A 22 -2.06 -5.68 -31.00
C GLY A 22 -1.12 -4.67 -31.66
N GLN A 23 -1.18 -3.40 -31.23
CA GLN A 23 -0.33 -2.31 -31.69
C GLN A 23 0.44 -1.65 -30.53
N PRO A 24 1.45 -2.30 -29.94
CA PRO A 24 2.28 -1.69 -28.91
C PRO A 24 2.94 -0.39 -29.43
N VAL A 25 2.75 0.70 -28.67
CA VAL A 25 3.47 1.96 -28.87
C VAL A 25 4.93 1.76 -28.52
N GLN A 26 5.82 2.11 -29.45
CA GLN A 26 7.28 2.00 -29.30
C GLN A 26 7.94 3.35 -29.05
N GLN A 27 7.39 4.41 -29.65
CA GLN A 27 8.01 5.74 -29.61
C GLN A 27 6.93 6.81 -29.64
N ILE A 28 7.18 7.90 -28.93
CA ILE A 28 6.30 9.06 -28.80
C ILE A 28 7.13 10.27 -29.22
N TYR A 29 6.86 10.77 -30.41
CA TYR A 29 7.54 11.92 -30.97
C TYR A 29 7.00 13.20 -30.37
N HIS A 30 7.89 14.11 -29.98
CA HIS A 30 7.53 15.41 -29.45
C HIS A 30 8.50 16.50 -29.89
N HIS A 31 8.00 17.73 -29.86
CA HIS A 31 8.76 18.92 -30.18
C HIS A 31 8.18 20.12 -29.41
N ASN A 32 9.04 20.92 -28.77
CA ASN A 32 8.67 22.14 -28.03
C ASN A 32 7.51 21.95 -27.05
N GLY A 33 7.56 20.91 -26.20
CA GLY A 33 6.51 20.66 -25.20
C GLY A 33 5.18 20.23 -25.81
N ARG A 34 5.20 19.58 -26.98
CA ARG A 34 4.02 18.99 -27.62
C ARG A 34 4.34 17.64 -28.22
N VAL A 35 3.51 16.64 -27.94
CA VAL A 35 3.52 15.37 -28.65
C VAL A 35 2.97 15.59 -30.06
N THR A 36 3.69 15.11 -31.07
CA THR A 36 3.35 15.27 -32.49
C THR A 36 2.78 13.99 -33.08
N ALA A 37 3.35 12.84 -32.71
CA ALA A 37 2.94 11.54 -33.20
C ALA A 37 3.36 10.41 -32.26
N ILE A 38 2.74 9.26 -32.41
CA ILE A 38 3.19 7.99 -31.83
C ILE A 38 3.54 7.02 -32.95
N LYS A 39 4.54 6.18 -32.71
CA LYS A 39 4.89 5.04 -33.55
C LYS A 39 4.45 3.76 -32.86
N ALA A 40 3.57 3.01 -33.51
CA ALA A 40 3.13 1.70 -33.06
C ALA A 40 3.58 0.61 -34.04
N LEU A 41 3.80 -0.61 -33.53
CA LEU A 41 4.11 -1.78 -34.36
C LEU A 41 2.93 -2.74 -34.37
N ASN A 42 2.52 -3.22 -35.53
CA ASN A 42 1.54 -4.31 -35.59
C ASN A 42 2.20 -5.68 -35.31
N ARG A 43 1.38 -6.74 -35.27
CA ARG A 43 1.85 -8.13 -35.04
C ARG A 43 2.85 -8.64 -36.09
N ARG A 44 2.93 -8.02 -37.27
CA ARG A 44 3.88 -8.35 -38.34
C ARG A 44 5.19 -7.56 -38.24
N GLY A 45 5.31 -6.67 -37.26
CA GLY A 45 6.45 -5.77 -37.10
C GLY A 45 6.41 -4.54 -38.02
N GLU A 46 5.28 -4.28 -38.69
CA GLU A 46 5.13 -3.10 -39.54
C GLU A 46 4.84 -1.88 -38.67
N ALA A 47 5.58 -0.80 -38.89
CA ALA A 47 5.41 0.44 -38.15
C ALA A 47 4.30 1.30 -38.76
N THR A 48 3.45 1.83 -37.89
CA THR A 48 2.45 2.85 -38.22
C THR A 48 2.69 4.07 -37.37
N GLU A 49 2.74 5.23 -38.00
CA GLU A 49 2.79 6.52 -37.32
C GLU A 49 1.39 7.10 -37.23
N ILE A 50 1.00 7.55 -36.03
CA ILE A 50 -0.32 8.07 -35.73
C ILE A 50 -0.16 9.46 -35.13
N THR A 51 -0.72 10.47 -35.80
CA THR A 51 -0.75 11.86 -35.33
C THR A 51 -2.02 12.15 -34.54
N GLY A 52 -1.95 13.08 -33.59
CA GLY A 52 -3.09 13.47 -32.76
C GLY A 52 -2.97 14.92 -32.28
N ARG A 53 -4.10 15.49 -31.84
CA ARG A 53 -4.12 16.84 -31.22
C ARG A 53 -3.80 16.75 -29.74
N GLU A 54 -4.47 15.83 -29.06
CA GLU A 54 -4.40 15.56 -27.63
C GLU A 54 -4.04 14.09 -27.41
N PHE A 55 -3.19 13.82 -26.40
CA PHE A 55 -2.73 12.49 -26.05
C PHE A 55 -3.02 12.21 -24.58
N ILE A 56 -3.70 11.09 -24.32
CA ILE A 56 -3.94 10.59 -22.98
C ILE A 56 -3.23 9.25 -22.86
N SER A 57 -2.32 9.12 -21.90
CA SER A 57 -1.55 7.90 -21.69
C SER A 57 -1.91 7.21 -20.38
N THR A 58 -2.31 5.94 -20.50
CA THR A 58 -2.50 5.01 -19.37
C THR A 58 -1.30 4.09 -19.17
N MET A 59 -0.28 4.20 -20.01
CA MET A 59 0.90 3.32 -19.95
C MET A 59 1.69 3.59 -18.67
N PRO A 60 2.45 2.61 -18.14
CA PRO A 60 3.24 2.89 -16.95
C PRO A 60 4.26 4.00 -17.21
N LEU A 61 4.40 4.91 -16.24
CA LEU A 61 5.21 6.13 -16.38
C LEU A 61 6.64 5.85 -16.81
N ARG A 62 7.21 4.74 -16.35
CA ARG A 62 8.56 4.33 -16.75
C ARG A 62 8.65 4.14 -18.25
N GLU A 63 7.77 3.34 -18.84
CA GLU A 63 7.73 3.09 -20.27
C GLU A 63 7.38 4.34 -21.06
N LEU A 64 6.50 5.20 -20.54
CA LEU A 64 6.19 6.48 -21.17
C LEU A 64 7.46 7.32 -21.36
N ILE A 65 8.21 7.53 -20.28
CA ILE A 65 9.43 8.35 -20.29
C ILE A 65 10.49 7.76 -21.24
N PHE A 66 10.69 6.43 -21.23
CA PHE A 66 11.63 5.78 -22.13
C PHE A 66 11.17 5.73 -23.60
N SER A 67 9.88 5.96 -23.88
CA SER A 67 9.35 6.01 -25.24
C SER A 67 9.44 7.40 -25.88
N LEU A 68 9.71 8.46 -25.11
CA LEU A 68 9.74 9.83 -25.62
C LEU A 68 10.94 10.06 -26.55
N SER A 69 10.69 10.76 -27.66
CA SER A 69 11.68 11.11 -28.67
C SER A 69 11.49 12.55 -29.15
N PRO A 70 12.49 13.45 -28.97
CA PRO A 70 13.82 13.20 -28.42
C PRO A 70 13.79 12.73 -26.96
N ALA A 71 14.86 12.06 -26.53
CA ALA A 71 14.94 11.52 -25.18
C ALA A 71 14.84 12.65 -24.13
N PRO A 72 14.16 12.42 -22.99
CA PRO A 72 14.16 13.33 -21.86
C PRO A 72 15.57 13.54 -21.28
N PRO A 73 15.80 14.60 -20.50
CA PRO A 73 17.07 14.80 -19.80
C PRO A 73 17.43 13.63 -18.86
N ASP A 74 18.72 13.38 -18.67
CA ASP A 74 19.23 12.24 -17.87
C ASP A 74 18.61 12.13 -16.47
N LYS A 75 18.38 13.27 -15.81
CA LYS A 75 17.72 13.32 -14.49
C LYS A 75 16.31 12.71 -14.52
N VAL A 76 15.56 12.91 -15.60
CA VAL A 76 14.20 12.35 -15.78
C VAL A 76 14.29 10.87 -16.13
N LEU A 77 15.24 10.47 -16.98
CA LEU A 77 15.49 9.06 -17.30
C LEU A 77 15.88 8.25 -16.06
N GLN A 78 16.75 8.81 -15.21
CA GLN A 78 17.15 8.19 -13.95
C GLN A 78 15.97 8.08 -12.97
N ALA A 79 15.14 9.12 -12.87
CA ALA A 79 13.92 9.07 -12.06
C ALA A 79 12.97 7.96 -12.55
N ALA A 80 12.75 7.85 -13.87
CA ALA A 80 11.91 6.80 -14.44
C ALA A 80 12.49 5.39 -14.22
N HIS A 81 13.81 5.24 -14.28
CA HIS A 81 14.49 3.99 -13.96
C HIS A 81 14.26 3.54 -12.51
N ASN A 82 14.15 4.49 -11.57
CA ASN A 82 13.92 4.20 -10.16
C ASN A 82 12.47 3.76 -9.86
N LEU A 83 11.52 4.02 -10.76
CA LEU A 83 10.15 3.54 -10.57
C LEU A 83 10.07 2.01 -10.73
N ARG A 84 9.62 1.35 -9.66
CA ARG A 84 9.48 -0.10 -9.58
C ARG A 84 8.03 -0.54 -9.62
N TYR A 85 7.79 -1.70 -10.21
CA TYR A 85 6.46 -2.27 -10.31
C TYR A 85 6.53 -3.74 -9.92
N ARG A 86 5.63 -4.16 -9.02
CA ARG A 86 5.47 -5.55 -8.63
C ARG A 86 4.65 -6.27 -9.68
N ASP A 87 5.07 -7.48 -10.01
CA ASP A 87 4.33 -8.37 -10.88
C ASP A 87 3.40 -9.27 -10.06
N TYR A 88 2.40 -9.80 -10.75
CA TYR A 88 1.34 -10.59 -10.15
C TYR A 88 1.14 -11.87 -10.94
N LEU A 89 0.94 -12.97 -10.24
CA LEU A 89 0.58 -14.23 -10.84
C LEU A 89 -0.63 -14.77 -10.09
N THR A 90 -1.62 -15.26 -10.85
CA THR A 90 -2.69 -16.04 -10.27
C THR A 90 -2.74 -17.45 -10.83
N VAL A 91 -2.85 -18.43 -9.93
CA VAL A 91 -3.16 -19.82 -10.26
C VAL A 91 -4.63 -20.02 -9.95
N VAL A 92 -5.43 -20.30 -10.96
CA VAL A 92 -6.84 -20.63 -10.78
C VAL A 92 -6.97 -22.14 -10.66
N LEU A 93 -7.64 -22.63 -9.62
CA LEU A 93 -7.92 -24.04 -9.40
C LEU A 93 -9.43 -24.29 -9.43
N VAL A 94 -9.85 -25.31 -10.17
CA VAL A 94 -11.23 -25.81 -10.17
C VAL A 94 -11.32 -26.97 -9.18
N ILE A 95 -12.14 -26.79 -8.14
CA ILE A 95 -12.29 -27.71 -7.03
C ILE A 95 -13.59 -28.50 -7.18
N ASP A 96 -13.52 -29.83 -7.02
CA ASP A 96 -14.66 -30.76 -6.96
C ASP A 96 -15.41 -30.68 -5.63
N ARG A 97 -15.86 -29.47 -5.30
CA ARG A 97 -16.64 -29.20 -4.10
C ARG A 97 -17.51 -27.99 -4.33
N GLU A 98 -18.76 -28.11 -3.95
CA GLU A 98 -19.75 -27.05 -4.16
C GLU A 98 -19.37 -25.77 -3.39
N ASN A 99 -18.96 -25.89 -2.14
CA ASN A 99 -18.63 -24.75 -1.30
C ASN A 99 -17.32 -25.04 -0.55
N VAL A 100 -16.28 -24.25 -0.85
CA VAL A 100 -14.96 -24.34 -0.18
C VAL A 100 -14.95 -23.47 1.08
N PHE A 101 -15.40 -22.21 0.98
CA PHE A 101 -15.57 -21.26 2.07
C PHE A 101 -16.56 -20.14 1.67
N PRO A 102 -17.19 -19.43 2.62
CA PRO A 102 -18.25 -18.46 2.32
C PRO A 102 -17.75 -17.07 1.88
N ASP A 103 -16.49 -16.72 2.17
CA ASP A 103 -15.91 -15.41 1.89
C ASP A 103 -15.60 -15.18 0.40
N ASN A 104 -15.53 -13.90 -0.01
CA ASN A 104 -15.10 -13.54 -1.37
C ASN A 104 -13.59 -13.67 -1.57
N TRP A 105 -12.81 -13.39 -0.53
CA TRP A 105 -11.36 -13.58 -0.52
C TRP A 105 -10.84 -13.79 0.91
N ILE A 106 -9.64 -14.39 1.01
CA ILE A 106 -8.93 -14.63 2.27
C ILE A 106 -7.47 -14.19 2.09
N TYR A 107 -6.92 -13.48 3.07
CA TYR A 107 -5.49 -13.14 3.13
C TYR A 107 -4.72 -14.22 3.88
N ILE A 108 -3.54 -14.56 3.36
CA ILE A 108 -2.67 -15.59 3.91
C ILE A 108 -1.40 -14.93 4.44
N HIS A 109 -1.17 -15.06 5.76
CA HIS A 109 -0.04 -14.44 6.46
C HIS A 109 0.98 -15.47 6.99
N THR A 110 0.79 -16.76 6.73
CA THR A 110 1.71 -17.79 7.19
C THR A 110 2.98 -17.81 6.33
N PRO A 111 4.19 -17.88 6.92
CA PRO A 111 5.43 -18.00 6.16
C PRO A 111 5.62 -19.37 5.51
N GLU A 112 4.75 -20.34 5.81
CA GLU A 112 4.87 -21.72 5.33
C GLU A 112 4.49 -21.91 3.87
N VAL A 113 3.81 -20.93 3.25
CA VAL A 113 3.41 -20.94 1.84
C VAL A 113 3.73 -19.58 1.18
N LYS A 114 3.81 -19.56 -0.15
CA LYS A 114 4.04 -18.32 -0.93
C LYS A 114 2.77 -17.58 -1.29
N LEU A 115 1.63 -18.28 -1.22
CA LEU A 115 0.30 -17.74 -1.47
C LEU A 115 0.02 -16.55 -0.55
N GLY A 116 -0.37 -15.41 -1.12
CA GLY A 116 -0.67 -14.19 -0.36
C GLY A 116 -2.16 -13.90 -0.20
N ARG A 117 -2.96 -14.24 -1.20
CA ARG A 117 -4.42 -14.06 -1.17
C ARG A 117 -5.12 -15.14 -1.98
N ILE A 118 -6.32 -15.51 -1.56
CA ILE A 118 -7.20 -16.47 -2.24
C ILE A 118 -8.50 -15.76 -2.56
N GLN A 119 -8.96 -15.85 -3.80
CA GLN A 119 -10.27 -15.38 -4.22
C GLN A 119 -11.20 -16.57 -4.47
N ASN A 120 -12.45 -16.50 -4.03
CA ASN A 120 -13.48 -17.46 -4.43
C ASN A 120 -14.39 -16.82 -5.47
N TYR A 121 -14.14 -17.12 -6.74
CA TYR A 121 -14.87 -16.50 -7.84
C TYR A 121 -16.35 -16.85 -7.88
N LYS A 122 -16.73 -18.03 -7.36
CA LYS A 122 -18.13 -18.44 -7.27
C LYS A 122 -18.94 -17.51 -6.34
N ASN A 123 -18.31 -17.05 -5.27
CA ASN A 123 -18.95 -16.16 -4.29
C ASN A 123 -19.09 -14.73 -4.83
N TRP A 124 -18.37 -14.37 -5.90
CA TRP A 124 -18.57 -13.11 -6.59
C TRP A 124 -19.79 -13.19 -7.51
N SER A 125 -19.95 -14.32 -8.20
CA SER A 125 -21.14 -14.65 -8.98
C SER A 125 -21.16 -16.12 -9.36
N ALA A 126 -22.33 -16.75 -9.27
CA ALA A 126 -22.53 -18.13 -9.72
C ALA A 126 -22.17 -18.33 -11.21
N ALA A 127 -22.29 -17.28 -12.04
CA ALA A 127 -21.95 -17.33 -13.46
C ALA A 127 -20.44 -17.38 -13.74
N MET A 128 -19.59 -17.18 -12.72
CA MET A 128 -18.13 -17.30 -12.85
C MET A 128 -17.63 -18.75 -12.76
N VAL A 129 -18.52 -19.72 -12.51
CA VAL A 129 -18.21 -21.15 -12.53
C VAL A 129 -19.24 -21.86 -13.42
N PRO A 130 -18.83 -22.64 -14.43
CA PRO A 130 -19.77 -23.27 -15.36
C PRO A 130 -20.62 -24.39 -14.72
N ASP A 131 -20.10 -25.03 -13.67
CA ASP A 131 -20.78 -26.08 -12.91
C ASP A 131 -20.97 -25.61 -11.45
N THR A 132 -22.21 -25.42 -11.04
CA THR A 132 -22.54 -24.94 -9.70
C THR A 132 -22.25 -25.97 -8.61
N SER A 133 -21.93 -27.23 -8.93
CA SER A 133 -21.45 -28.21 -7.95
C SER A 133 -19.95 -28.08 -7.64
N LYS A 134 -19.25 -27.15 -8.31
CA LYS A 134 -17.81 -26.90 -8.19
C LYS A 134 -17.52 -25.52 -7.61
N THR A 135 -16.26 -25.26 -7.30
CA THR A 135 -15.74 -23.95 -6.89
C THR A 135 -14.50 -23.59 -7.69
N ALA A 136 -14.35 -22.34 -8.11
CA ALA A 136 -13.13 -21.83 -8.72
C ALA A 136 -12.40 -20.88 -7.75
N LEU A 137 -11.16 -21.23 -7.40
CA LEU A 137 -10.31 -20.46 -6.50
C LEU A 137 -9.19 -19.78 -7.29
N GLY A 138 -9.04 -18.47 -7.14
CA GLY A 138 -7.90 -17.70 -7.66
C GLY A 138 -6.85 -17.52 -6.57
N LEU A 139 -5.73 -18.23 -6.68
CA LEU A 139 -4.60 -18.15 -5.77
C LEU A 139 -3.64 -17.06 -6.24
N GLU A 140 -3.28 -16.11 -5.39
CA GLU A 140 -2.47 -14.95 -5.76
C GLU A 140 -1.07 -14.99 -5.18
N TYR A 141 -0.11 -14.73 -6.07
CA TYR A 141 1.31 -14.66 -5.77
C TYR A 141 1.85 -13.28 -6.17
N PHE A 142 2.58 -12.65 -5.27
CA PHE A 142 3.21 -11.35 -5.46
C PHE A 142 4.71 -11.53 -5.64
N LEU A 143 5.19 -11.34 -6.87
CA LEU A 143 6.56 -11.64 -7.24
C LEU A 143 7.09 -10.62 -8.26
N TRP A 144 8.31 -10.82 -8.70
CA TRP A 144 8.91 -10.05 -9.78
C TRP A 144 9.18 -10.94 -10.99
N GLU A 145 9.24 -10.35 -12.18
CA GLU A 145 9.59 -11.05 -13.42
C GLU A 145 10.98 -11.74 -13.35
N GLN A 146 11.89 -11.22 -12.53
CA GLN A 146 13.19 -11.85 -12.30
C GLN A 146 13.16 -13.06 -11.36
N ASP A 147 12.07 -13.28 -10.60
CA ASP A 147 11.96 -14.41 -9.68
C ASP A 147 11.82 -15.72 -10.48
N ALA A 148 12.28 -16.83 -9.90
CA ALA A 148 12.34 -18.10 -10.61
C ALA A 148 10.94 -18.60 -11.00
N GLU A 149 9.98 -18.40 -10.10
CA GLU A 149 8.56 -18.78 -10.19
C GLU A 149 7.88 -18.15 -11.40
N TRP A 150 8.27 -16.94 -11.78
CA TRP A 150 7.73 -16.27 -12.96
C TRP A 150 7.95 -17.11 -14.24
N LYS A 151 9.09 -17.80 -14.30
CA LYS A 151 9.54 -18.61 -15.45
C LYS A 151 9.19 -20.09 -15.31
N TRP A 152 8.56 -20.51 -14.21
CA TRP A 152 8.14 -21.90 -14.07
C TRP A 152 7.04 -22.24 -15.09
N PRO A 153 7.01 -23.49 -15.58
CA PRO A 153 5.87 -24.00 -16.34
C PRO A 153 4.58 -23.90 -15.53
N ASP A 154 3.44 -23.76 -16.22
CA ASP A 154 2.14 -23.58 -15.58
C ASP A 154 1.77 -24.80 -14.73
N GLU A 155 2.13 -26.00 -15.17
CA GLU A 155 1.89 -27.26 -14.46
C GLU A 155 2.54 -27.25 -13.07
N ARG A 156 3.79 -26.76 -12.99
CA ARG A 156 4.53 -26.66 -11.72
C ARG A 156 3.91 -25.63 -10.77
N LEU A 157 3.36 -24.55 -11.31
CA LEU A 157 2.69 -23.52 -10.51
C LEU A 157 1.34 -24.02 -10.00
N ILE A 158 0.60 -24.75 -10.84
CA ILE A 158 -0.64 -25.44 -10.45
C ILE A 158 -0.35 -26.43 -9.33
N GLU A 159 0.62 -27.33 -9.51
CA GLU A 159 1.04 -28.29 -8.47
C GLU A 159 1.45 -27.60 -7.16
N THR A 160 2.13 -26.46 -7.26
CA THR A 160 2.50 -25.64 -6.09
C THR A 160 1.27 -25.09 -5.39
N GLY A 161 0.32 -24.51 -6.13
CA GLY A 161 -0.95 -24.03 -5.56
C GLY A 161 -1.76 -25.14 -4.89
N ILE A 162 -1.86 -26.30 -5.52
CA ILE A 162 -2.53 -27.48 -4.95
C ILE A 162 -1.88 -27.87 -3.62
N ARG A 163 -0.55 -28.01 -3.61
CA ARG A 163 0.20 -28.38 -2.40
C ARG A 163 0.00 -27.38 -1.28
N GLU A 164 0.10 -26.09 -1.58
CA GLU A 164 -0.05 -25.02 -0.57
C GLU A 164 -1.48 -24.98 -0.02
N CYS A 165 -2.52 -25.13 -0.86
CA CYS A 165 -3.91 -25.21 -0.41
C CYS A 165 -4.18 -26.43 0.48
N VAL A 166 -3.58 -27.59 0.17
CA VAL A 166 -3.65 -28.78 1.04
C VAL A 166 -2.93 -28.54 2.35
N GLN A 167 -1.73 -27.95 2.31
CA GLN A 167 -0.90 -27.68 3.49
C GLN A 167 -1.61 -26.78 4.50
N ILE A 168 -2.30 -25.73 4.03
CA ILE A 168 -3.08 -24.84 4.91
C ILE A 168 -4.49 -25.40 5.25
N GLY A 169 -4.81 -26.63 4.81
CA GLY A 169 -6.09 -27.29 5.11
C GLY A 169 -7.30 -26.73 4.37
N LEU A 170 -7.10 -25.95 3.30
CA LEU A 170 -8.19 -25.32 2.54
C LEU A 170 -8.96 -26.35 1.69
N ILE A 171 -8.23 -27.30 1.11
CA ILE A 171 -8.76 -28.36 0.24
C ILE A 171 -8.16 -29.71 0.63
N ARG A 172 -8.82 -30.81 0.22
CA ARG A 172 -8.28 -32.16 0.38
C ARG A 172 -7.45 -32.57 -0.85
N PRO A 173 -6.45 -33.46 -0.67
CA PRO A 173 -5.74 -34.05 -1.79
C PRO A 173 -6.71 -34.69 -2.80
N GLY A 174 -6.50 -34.45 -4.09
CA GLY A 174 -7.31 -35.01 -5.17
C GLY A 174 -8.61 -34.27 -5.48
N GLU A 175 -8.94 -33.18 -4.79
CA GLU A 175 -10.15 -32.38 -5.08
C GLU A 175 -10.00 -31.45 -6.30
N VAL A 176 -8.81 -31.34 -6.89
CA VAL A 176 -8.55 -30.38 -7.98
C VAL A 176 -8.76 -31.08 -9.31
N LEU A 177 -9.69 -30.56 -10.11
CA LEU A 177 -10.08 -31.10 -11.41
C LEU A 177 -9.29 -30.49 -12.56
N ASP A 178 -8.96 -29.21 -12.45
CA ASP A 178 -8.27 -28.45 -13.48
C ASP A 178 -7.63 -27.21 -12.88
N GLY A 179 -6.70 -26.59 -13.62
CA GLY A 179 -6.11 -25.32 -13.24
C GLY A 179 -5.53 -24.54 -14.42
N THR A 180 -5.39 -23.24 -14.24
CA THR A 180 -4.76 -22.35 -15.22
C THR A 180 -3.96 -21.26 -14.54
N VAL A 181 -2.99 -20.68 -15.25
CA VAL A 181 -2.10 -19.65 -14.72
C VAL A 181 -2.21 -18.38 -15.55
N VAL A 182 -2.35 -17.24 -14.88
CA VAL A 182 -2.33 -15.93 -15.51
C VAL A 182 -1.22 -15.09 -14.89
N ARG A 183 -0.33 -14.56 -15.75
CA ARG A 183 0.78 -13.68 -15.37
C ARG A 183 0.45 -12.24 -15.78
N MET A 184 0.55 -11.32 -14.83
CA MET A 184 0.30 -9.89 -15.05
C MET A 184 1.53 -9.08 -14.64
N LYS A 185 2.15 -8.44 -15.63
CA LYS A 185 3.29 -7.56 -15.39
C LYS A 185 2.84 -6.23 -14.80
N LYS A 186 3.66 -5.64 -13.93
CA LYS A 186 3.49 -4.30 -13.38
C LYS A 186 2.12 -4.08 -12.75
N ALA A 187 1.63 -5.08 -12.03
CA ALA A 187 0.32 -5.03 -11.41
C ALA A 187 0.25 -4.00 -10.28
N TYR A 188 1.36 -3.75 -9.56
CA TYR A 188 1.38 -2.78 -8.47
C TYR A 188 2.53 -1.79 -8.61
N PRO A 189 2.30 -0.47 -8.56
CA PRO A 189 3.39 0.47 -8.32
C PRO A 189 3.98 0.22 -6.93
N VAL A 190 5.30 0.37 -6.80
CA VAL A 190 6.02 0.08 -5.55
C VAL A 190 6.54 1.37 -4.96
N TYR A 191 6.12 1.62 -3.72
CA TYR A 191 6.47 2.81 -2.96
C TYR A 191 7.72 2.55 -2.13
N ASP A 192 8.90 2.78 -2.74
CA ASP A 192 10.20 2.65 -2.07
C ASP A 192 10.79 4.02 -1.67
N ASN A 193 11.95 4.05 -1.02
CA ASN A 193 12.53 5.31 -0.54
C ASN A 193 12.82 6.36 -1.65
N TYR A 194 12.75 5.98 -2.93
CA TYR A 194 13.02 6.86 -4.06
C TYR A 194 11.76 7.29 -4.81
N TYR A 195 10.61 6.66 -4.57
CA TYR A 195 9.42 6.81 -5.42
C TYR A 195 8.93 8.27 -5.46
N HIS A 196 8.75 8.94 -4.32
CA HIS A 196 8.23 10.30 -4.26
C HIS A 196 9.09 11.29 -5.05
N ARG A 197 10.41 11.28 -4.81
CA ARG A 197 11.35 12.17 -5.50
C ARG A 197 11.35 11.90 -7.00
N SER A 198 11.32 10.63 -7.38
CA SER A 198 11.31 10.22 -8.79
C SER A 198 10.01 10.66 -9.47
N LEU A 199 8.87 10.47 -8.82
CA LEU A 199 7.56 10.86 -9.32
C LEU A 199 7.44 12.38 -9.47
N ALA A 200 7.93 13.16 -8.50
CA ALA A 200 7.95 14.62 -8.58
C ALA A 200 8.80 15.13 -9.78
N ILE A 201 9.97 14.53 -10.02
CA ILE A 201 10.81 14.86 -11.18
C ILE A 201 10.08 14.56 -12.49
N ILE A 202 9.45 13.39 -12.58
CA ILE A 202 8.72 12.95 -13.78
C ILE A 202 7.50 13.84 -14.03
N ARG A 203 6.70 14.10 -13.01
CA ARG A 203 5.51 14.97 -13.08
C ARG A 203 5.89 16.37 -13.60
N ARG A 204 6.86 17.03 -12.97
CA ARG A 204 7.34 18.37 -13.39
C ARG A 204 7.85 18.40 -14.83
N TYR A 205 8.40 17.29 -15.33
CA TYR A 205 8.81 17.19 -16.73
C TYR A 205 7.60 17.03 -17.66
N LEU A 206 6.65 16.16 -17.30
CA LEU A 206 5.45 15.92 -18.10
C LEU A 206 4.50 17.14 -18.14
N GLU A 207 4.47 17.97 -17.10
CA GLU A 207 3.69 19.23 -17.05
C GLU A 207 4.13 20.26 -18.11
N GLN A 208 5.31 20.09 -18.72
CA GLN A 208 5.77 20.92 -19.83
C GLN A 208 5.05 20.60 -21.15
N PHE A 209 4.37 19.45 -21.22
CA PHE A 209 3.63 19.04 -22.40
C PHE A 209 2.22 19.61 -22.39
N SER A 210 1.93 20.50 -23.32
CA SER A 210 0.61 21.15 -23.40
C SER A 210 -0.52 20.26 -23.92
N ASN A 211 -0.21 19.06 -24.43
CA ASN A 211 -1.19 18.15 -25.03
C ASN A 211 -1.01 16.68 -24.63
N LEU A 212 -0.36 16.43 -23.48
CA LEU A 212 -0.15 15.09 -22.94
C LEU A 212 -0.64 15.03 -21.50
N GLN A 213 -1.59 14.13 -21.24
CA GLN A 213 -2.04 13.82 -19.89
C GLN A 213 -1.76 12.36 -19.56
N THR A 214 -1.37 12.07 -18.32
CA THR A 214 -1.19 10.69 -17.84
C THR A 214 -2.28 10.34 -16.85
N ILE A 215 -2.81 9.13 -16.93
CA ILE A 215 -3.98 8.70 -16.14
C ILE A 215 -3.85 7.25 -15.67
N GLY A 216 -4.73 6.86 -14.75
CA GLY A 216 -4.84 5.48 -14.27
C GLY A 216 -3.71 5.06 -13.32
N ARG A 217 -3.81 3.81 -12.84
CA ARG A 217 -2.90 3.22 -11.84
C ARG A 217 -1.43 3.40 -12.18
N ASN A 218 -1.01 2.87 -13.33
CA ASN A 218 0.40 2.86 -13.71
C ASN A 218 0.85 4.16 -14.40
N GLY A 219 -0.06 4.86 -15.08
CA GLY A 219 0.21 6.17 -15.68
C GLY A 219 0.36 7.29 -14.66
N LEU A 220 -0.07 7.09 -13.41
CA LEU A 220 0.19 8.00 -12.29
C LEU A 220 1.16 7.41 -11.26
N HIS A 221 1.64 6.17 -11.49
CA HIS A 221 2.39 5.37 -10.52
C HIS A 221 1.71 5.35 -9.13
N ARG A 222 0.39 5.20 -9.12
CA ARG A 222 -0.46 5.24 -7.92
C ARG A 222 -1.26 3.96 -7.78
N TYR A 223 -1.36 3.44 -6.56
CA TYR A 223 -2.21 2.30 -6.22
C TYR A 223 -3.69 2.71 -6.33
N ASN A 224 -4.23 2.66 -7.55
CA ASN A 224 -5.62 2.98 -7.84
C ASN A 224 -6.46 1.72 -8.04
N ASN A 225 -7.69 1.77 -7.54
CA ASN A 225 -8.76 0.87 -7.92
C ASN A 225 -9.34 1.28 -9.31
N GLN A 226 -10.29 0.49 -9.82
CA GLN A 226 -10.85 0.74 -11.15
C GLN A 226 -11.57 2.08 -11.25
N ASP A 227 -12.40 2.42 -10.27
CA ASP A 227 -13.14 3.68 -10.15
C ASP A 227 -12.20 4.89 -10.11
N HIS A 228 -11.13 4.84 -9.31
CA HIS A 228 -10.11 5.90 -9.30
C HIS A 228 -9.45 6.06 -10.66
N SER A 229 -9.10 4.94 -11.30
CA SER A 229 -8.50 4.96 -12.64
C SER A 229 -9.46 5.52 -13.69
N MET A 230 -10.75 5.18 -13.61
CA MET A 230 -11.79 5.72 -14.47
C MET A 230 -11.97 7.22 -14.27
N MET A 231 -11.99 7.68 -13.03
CA MET A 231 -12.15 9.11 -12.71
C MET A 231 -11.04 9.95 -13.34
N THR A 232 -9.78 9.47 -13.28
CA THR A 232 -8.67 10.18 -13.93
C THR A 232 -8.85 10.30 -15.46
N GLY A 233 -9.46 9.29 -16.10
CA GLY A 233 -9.80 9.35 -17.53
C GLY A 233 -10.93 10.33 -17.83
N VAL A 234 -11.96 10.39 -16.98
CA VAL A 234 -13.04 11.38 -17.09
C VAL A 234 -12.50 12.80 -16.96
N TYR A 235 -11.66 13.06 -15.97
CA TYR A 235 -11.01 14.36 -15.76
C TYR A 235 -10.12 14.74 -16.94
N ALA A 236 -9.29 13.82 -17.44
CA ALA A 236 -8.46 14.11 -18.60
C ALA A 236 -9.29 14.46 -19.84
N ALA A 237 -10.41 13.76 -20.08
CA ALA A 237 -11.32 14.09 -21.17
C ALA A 237 -11.95 15.48 -20.97
N ARG A 238 -12.40 15.83 -19.76
CA ARG A 238 -12.96 17.16 -19.45
C ARG A 238 -11.94 18.28 -19.63
N ASN A 239 -10.68 18.04 -19.29
CA ASN A 239 -9.60 18.99 -19.50
C ASN A 239 -9.39 19.31 -20.99
N ILE A 240 -9.55 18.31 -21.88
CA ILE A 240 -9.53 18.53 -23.34
C ILE A 240 -10.65 19.48 -23.78
N PHE A 241 -11.79 19.48 -23.10
CA PHE A 241 -12.91 20.38 -23.35
C PHE A 241 -12.82 21.73 -22.62
N GLY A 242 -11.69 22.02 -21.94
CA GLY A 242 -11.40 23.34 -21.36
C GLY A 242 -11.60 23.44 -19.85
N GLU A 243 -11.89 22.34 -19.15
CA GLU A 243 -11.85 22.32 -17.68
C GLU A 243 -10.40 22.24 -17.14
N THR A 244 -10.24 22.49 -15.83
CA THR A 244 -8.94 22.46 -15.14
C THR A 244 -9.00 21.51 -13.93
N ASN A 245 -9.03 20.21 -14.19
CA ASN A 245 -9.03 19.16 -13.18
C ASN A 245 -7.62 18.62 -12.94
N ASP A 246 -7.19 18.50 -11.67
CA ASP A 246 -5.92 17.81 -11.34
C ASP A 246 -6.13 16.29 -11.31
N VAL A 247 -5.68 15.59 -12.35
CA VAL A 247 -5.70 14.12 -12.40
C VAL A 247 -4.78 13.49 -11.35
N TRP A 248 -3.75 14.23 -10.89
CA TRP A 248 -2.80 13.74 -9.90
C TRP A 248 -3.30 13.91 -8.46
N SER A 249 -4.44 14.55 -8.22
CA SER A 249 -5.02 14.65 -6.87
C SER A 249 -5.99 13.51 -6.55
N VAL A 250 -6.45 12.76 -7.56
CA VAL A 250 -7.39 11.64 -7.38
C VAL A 250 -6.76 10.54 -6.52
N ASN A 251 -7.40 10.18 -5.40
CA ASN A 251 -6.93 9.13 -4.48
C ASN A 251 -5.66 9.50 -3.68
N ILE A 252 -5.41 10.79 -3.40
CA ILE A 252 -4.36 11.21 -2.44
C ILE A 252 -4.80 10.98 -0.98
N GLU A 253 -6.02 11.40 -0.62
CA GLU A 253 -6.47 11.41 0.80
C GLU A 253 -6.80 10.02 1.39
N GLN A 254 -6.84 8.99 0.56
CA GLN A 254 -7.14 7.62 0.98
C GLN A 254 -5.90 6.71 1.05
N GLU A 255 -4.69 7.30 1.10
CA GLU A 255 -3.48 6.56 1.48
C GLU A 255 -3.69 5.98 2.90
N TYR A 256 -4.12 4.71 2.96
CA TYR A 256 -4.28 3.84 4.14
C TYR A 256 -5.43 4.12 5.13
N HIS A 257 -6.69 3.99 4.69
CA HIS A 257 -7.81 3.72 5.61
C HIS A 257 -8.77 2.64 5.06
N GLU A 258 -8.34 1.37 5.03
CA GLU A 258 -9.24 0.20 5.03
C GLU A 258 -9.76 -0.15 6.45
N GLU A 259 -9.58 0.75 7.42
CA GLU A 259 -10.33 0.73 8.67
C GLU A 259 -11.34 1.87 8.65
N SER A 260 -12.62 1.52 8.66
CA SER A 260 -13.72 2.47 8.76
C SER A 260 -13.64 3.23 10.09
N ARG A 261 -13.23 4.51 10.05
CA ARG A 261 -13.57 5.46 11.11
C ARG A 261 -14.91 6.13 10.79
N PRO A 262 -15.79 6.32 11.78
CA PRO A 262 -17.03 7.04 11.58
C PRO A 262 -16.71 8.51 11.26
N GLU A 263 -17.44 9.02 10.28
CA GLU A 263 -17.37 10.31 9.62
C GLU A 263 -16.78 11.48 10.44
N SER A 264 -15.82 12.17 9.82
CA SER A 264 -15.69 13.62 9.98
C SER A 264 -15.68 14.24 8.58
N SER A 265 -16.64 15.13 8.36
CA SER A 265 -16.88 15.90 7.15
C SER A 265 -15.63 16.65 6.65
N ALA A 266 -15.10 16.23 5.50
CA ALA A 266 -14.32 17.05 4.58
C ALA A 266 -14.51 16.50 3.15
N SER A 267 -14.43 17.40 2.18
CA SER A 267 -14.95 17.39 0.80
C SER A 267 -14.41 16.33 -0.18
N GLY A 268 -14.50 15.05 0.16
CA GLY A 268 -14.29 13.94 -0.77
C GLY A 268 -15.62 13.28 -1.14
N GLU A 269 -16.46 13.95 -1.92
CA GLU A 269 -17.72 13.35 -2.37
C GLU A 269 -17.45 12.02 -3.08
N ARG A 270 -18.25 10.98 -2.75
CA ARG A 270 -18.46 9.81 -3.62
C ARG A 270 -19.08 10.28 -4.94
N LEU A 271 -18.29 10.91 -5.80
CA LEU A 271 -18.74 11.39 -7.09
C LEU A 271 -18.93 10.18 -8.01
N VAL A 272 -20.17 9.69 -8.07
CA VAL A 272 -20.63 8.87 -9.18
C VAL A 272 -20.45 9.71 -10.46
N PRO A 273 -19.80 9.19 -11.52
CA PRO A 273 -19.59 9.95 -12.75
C PRO A 273 -20.93 10.46 -13.30
N MET A 274 -21.15 11.78 -13.21
CA MET A 274 -22.33 12.42 -13.78
C MET A 274 -21.98 13.07 -15.13
N ARG A 275 -22.97 13.07 -16.03
CA ARG A 275 -22.91 13.73 -17.34
C ARG A 275 -22.55 15.22 -17.16
N PRO A 276 -21.75 15.83 -18.07
CA PRO A 276 -21.27 17.20 -17.90
C PRO A 276 -22.40 18.21 -17.63
N ARG A 277 -22.19 19.08 -16.65
CA ARG A 277 -22.93 20.32 -16.45
C ARG A 277 -21.93 21.42 -16.12
N ASP A 278 -22.19 22.62 -16.62
CA ASP A 278 -21.34 23.79 -16.43
C ASP A 278 -21.34 24.22 -14.95
N HIS A 279 -20.20 24.09 -14.26
CA HIS A 279 -19.97 24.75 -12.98
C HIS A 279 -18.56 25.35 -12.91
N ALA A 280 -18.47 26.52 -12.26
CA ALA A 280 -17.27 27.32 -12.12
C ALA A 280 -16.33 26.76 -11.02
N PRO A 281 -15.02 27.01 -11.08
CA PRO A 281 -14.02 26.35 -10.25
C PRO A 281 -13.95 26.91 -8.82
N GLU A 282 -13.80 26.02 -7.84
CA GLU A 282 -13.37 26.33 -6.46
C GLU A 282 -11.83 26.38 -6.34
N PRO A 283 -11.27 27.02 -5.29
CA PRO A 283 -9.83 27.19 -5.15
C PRO A 283 -9.13 25.85 -4.83
N GLN A 284 -8.06 25.55 -5.57
CA GLN A 284 -7.24 24.35 -5.41
C GLN A 284 -6.02 24.63 -4.54
N HIS A 285 -5.79 23.81 -3.51
CA HIS A 285 -4.50 23.72 -2.83
C HIS A 285 -3.48 23.01 -3.74
N THR A 286 -2.25 23.50 -3.78
CA THR A 286 -1.20 22.89 -4.61
C THR A 286 -0.59 21.67 -3.93
N PHE A 287 -0.20 20.65 -4.70
CA PHE A 287 0.41 19.43 -4.16
C PHE A 287 1.70 19.71 -3.35
N ASP A 288 2.46 20.73 -3.74
CA ASP A 288 3.66 21.16 -3.00
C ASP A 288 3.28 21.69 -1.59
N GLU A 289 2.13 22.36 -1.42
CA GLU A 289 1.61 22.78 -0.11
C GLU A 289 1.14 21.58 0.72
N ILE A 290 0.41 20.63 0.11
CA ILE A 290 -0.07 19.41 0.80
C ILE A 290 1.10 18.52 1.25
N VAL A 291 2.15 18.42 0.43
CA VAL A 291 3.34 17.60 0.72
C VAL A 291 4.29 18.29 1.71
N GLU A 292 4.47 19.61 1.65
CA GLU A 292 5.21 20.32 2.70
C GLU A 292 4.48 20.24 4.05
N GLU A 293 3.15 20.40 4.06
CA GLU A 293 2.33 20.36 5.27
C GLU A 293 2.29 18.95 5.90
N ALA A 294 2.26 17.89 5.08
CA ALA A 294 2.27 16.50 5.56
C ALA A 294 3.64 16.00 6.04
N TYR A 295 4.76 16.50 5.50
CA TYR A 295 6.08 15.86 5.72
C TYR A 295 7.15 16.73 6.40
N ALA A 296 7.06 18.06 6.37
CA ALA A 296 8.14 18.91 6.89
C ALA A 296 8.22 18.96 8.43
N GLY A 297 7.18 18.52 9.14
CA GLY A 297 7.14 18.51 10.61
C GLY A 297 6.52 17.26 11.26
N GLN A 298 5.49 16.68 10.66
CA GLN A 298 4.67 15.65 11.33
C GLN A 298 5.32 14.27 11.37
N VAL A 299 5.89 13.76 10.27
CA VAL A 299 6.36 12.37 10.20
C VAL A 299 7.48 12.07 11.21
N VAL A 300 8.39 13.01 11.45
CA VAL A 300 9.49 12.82 12.40
C VAL A 300 9.00 12.91 13.86
N GLU A 301 8.01 13.76 14.15
CA GLU A 301 7.41 13.86 15.49
C GLU A 301 6.44 12.72 15.79
N GLU A 302 5.73 12.18 14.79
CA GLU A 302 4.83 11.02 14.95
C GLU A 302 5.59 9.69 15.10
N LEU A 303 6.65 9.45 14.31
CA LEU A 303 7.50 8.26 14.44
C LEU A 303 8.22 8.19 15.80
N PHE A 304 8.45 9.35 16.42
CA PHE A 304 9.10 9.47 17.73
C PHE A 304 8.24 10.27 18.71
N ALA A 305 6.95 9.94 18.77
CA ALA A 305 6.03 10.54 19.72
C ALA A 305 6.65 10.56 21.13
N ARG A 306 6.58 11.73 21.77
CA ARG A 306 7.10 11.92 23.13
C ARG A 306 6.35 10.97 24.05
N LEU A 307 7.09 10.21 24.85
CA LEU A 307 6.45 9.49 25.95
C LEU A 307 5.91 10.52 26.92
N ASP A 308 4.62 10.40 27.25
CA ASP A 308 4.03 11.16 28.34
C ASP A 308 4.65 10.66 29.66
N THR A 309 5.32 11.59 30.35
CA THR A 309 6.05 11.31 31.59
C THR A 309 5.13 10.82 32.70
N LEU A 310 3.92 11.40 32.79
CA LEU A 310 2.95 11.03 33.80
C LEU A 310 2.36 9.66 33.50
N ALA A 311 2.00 9.40 32.24
CA ALA A 311 1.43 8.12 31.83
C ALA A 311 2.43 6.97 32.03
N MET A 312 3.70 7.15 31.64
CA MET A 312 4.74 6.15 31.83
C MET A 312 5.05 5.94 33.33
N GLY A 313 5.09 7.01 34.12
CA GLY A 313 5.22 6.92 35.57
C GLY A 313 4.09 6.12 36.19
N ILE A 314 2.83 6.43 35.86
CA ILE A 314 1.65 5.70 36.38
C ILE A 314 1.73 4.21 35.99
N ALA A 315 2.05 3.90 34.74
CA ALA A 315 2.10 2.53 34.25
C ALA A 315 3.14 1.69 35.00
N VAL A 316 4.39 2.16 35.08
CA VAL A 316 5.47 1.43 35.77
C VAL A 316 5.20 1.36 37.27
N GLY A 317 4.74 2.46 37.89
CA GLY A 317 4.36 2.47 39.30
C GLY A 317 3.26 1.45 39.63
N THR A 318 2.21 1.40 38.83
CA THR A 318 1.10 0.45 39.02
C THR A 318 1.57 -0.99 38.93
N VAL A 319 2.40 -1.32 37.92
CA VAL A 319 2.95 -2.67 37.75
C VAL A 319 3.88 -3.05 38.90
N SER A 320 4.78 -2.15 39.33
CA SER A 320 5.66 -2.40 40.48
C SER A 320 4.89 -2.62 41.77
N GLY A 321 3.82 -1.85 42.01
CA GLY A 321 2.91 -2.04 43.14
C GLY A 321 2.19 -3.40 43.10
N LEU A 322 1.66 -3.79 41.93
CA LEU A 322 1.00 -5.08 41.71
C LEU A 322 1.94 -6.26 41.94
N ILE A 323 3.17 -6.20 41.41
CA ILE A 323 4.18 -7.25 41.62
C ILE A 323 4.49 -7.41 43.11
N CYS A 324 4.65 -6.29 43.83
CA CYS A 324 4.87 -6.30 45.28
C CYS A 324 3.67 -6.91 46.02
N ALA A 325 2.45 -6.52 45.67
CA ALA A 325 1.23 -7.06 46.27
C ALA A 325 1.07 -8.57 46.03
N ILE A 326 1.32 -9.04 44.80
CA ILE A 326 1.27 -10.47 44.45
C ILE A 326 2.35 -11.24 45.20
N GLY A 327 3.57 -10.72 45.28
CA GLY A 327 4.66 -11.33 46.04
C GLY A 327 4.33 -11.49 47.53
N ILE A 328 3.72 -10.46 48.13
CA ILE A 328 3.25 -10.50 49.52
C ILE A 328 2.15 -11.56 49.70
N LEU A 329 1.16 -11.61 48.79
CA LEU A 329 0.08 -12.61 48.85
C LEU A 329 0.60 -14.05 48.73
N LEU A 330 1.56 -14.29 47.85
CA LEU A 330 2.18 -15.61 47.68
C LEU A 330 2.93 -16.06 48.93
N LEU A 331 3.60 -15.14 49.64
CA LEU A 331 4.28 -15.42 50.90
C LEU A 331 3.30 -15.77 52.03
N PHE A 332 2.10 -15.19 52.05
CA PHE A 332 1.05 -15.54 53.02
C PHE A 332 0.41 -16.91 52.75
N TYR A 333 0.21 -17.28 51.48
CA TYR A 333 -0.51 -18.50 51.12
C TYR A 333 0.40 -19.75 51.05
N HIS A 334 1.69 -19.61 50.74
CA HIS A 334 2.62 -20.74 50.62
C HIS A 334 3.99 -20.48 51.27
N PRO A 335 4.05 -20.28 52.62
CA PRO A 335 5.28 -19.96 53.33
C PRO A 335 6.37 -21.05 53.23
N ALA A 336 5.99 -22.30 52.97
CA ALA A 336 6.92 -23.43 52.87
C ALA A 336 7.73 -23.49 51.55
N ASN A 337 7.34 -22.75 50.52
CA ASN A 337 7.93 -22.87 49.18
C ASN A 337 9.05 -21.84 48.88
N MET A 338 9.31 -20.87 49.78
CA MET A 338 10.36 -19.86 49.61
C MET A 338 11.05 -19.50 50.95
N PRO A 339 11.85 -20.41 51.53
CA PRO A 339 12.48 -20.20 52.83
C PRO A 339 13.46 -19.02 52.84
N GLU A 340 14.18 -18.75 51.75
CA GLU A 340 15.14 -17.64 51.64
C GLU A 340 14.47 -16.25 51.64
N LEU A 341 13.29 -16.12 51.00
CA LEU A 341 12.52 -14.88 51.03
C LEU A 341 11.83 -14.65 52.37
N SER A 342 11.42 -15.71 53.06
CA SER A 342 10.79 -15.61 54.39
C SER A 342 11.71 -14.95 55.43
N GLY A 343 13.02 -15.23 55.36
CA GLY A 343 14.05 -14.61 56.20
C GLY A 343 14.26 -13.14 55.87
N LEU A 344 14.35 -12.79 54.58
CA LEU A 344 14.51 -11.42 54.12
C LEU A 344 13.29 -10.55 54.50
N THR A 345 12.06 -11.07 54.37
CA THR A 345 10.86 -10.33 54.82
C THR A 345 10.79 -10.10 56.33
N ARG A 346 11.37 -10.99 57.14
CA ARG A 346 11.37 -10.84 58.61
C ARG A 346 12.37 -9.79 59.07
N GLU A 347 13.57 -9.77 58.49
CA GLU A 347 14.63 -8.82 58.86
C GLU A 347 14.48 -7.46 58.17
N THR A 348 14.05 -7.40 56.91
CA THR A 348 14.05 -6.15 56.13
C THR A 348 12.72 -5.40 56.16
N LEU A 349 11.59 -6.10 56.33
CA LEU A 349 10.24 -5.50 56.34
C LEU A 349 9.52 -5.59 57.70
N GLY A 350 10.09 -6.30 58.68
CA GLY A 350 9.52 -6.41 60.03
C GLY A 350 8.06 -6.87 60.04
N LEU A 351 7.69 -7.77 59.14
CA LEU A 351 6.31 -8.23 58.96
C LEU A 351 5.93 -9.25 60.05
N ASP A 352 5.59 -8.75 61.24
CA ASP A 352 4.37 -9.25 61.89
C ASP A 352 3.17 -8.84 61.01
N PRO A 353 1.97 -9.46 61.13
CA PRO A 353 0.79 -9.16 60.30
C PRO A 353 0.21 -7.77 60.65
N ASP A 354 1.02 -6.75 60.43
CA ASP A 354 0.75 -5.35 60.63
C ASP A 354 0.45 -4.79 59.24
N TRP A 355 -0.84 -4.75 58.91
CA TRP A 355 -1.35 -4.30 57.61
C TRP A 355 -0.77 -2.95 57.17
N VAL A 356 -0.34 -2.13 58.13
CA VAL A 356 0.38 -0.87 57.90
C VAL A 356 1.66 -1.07 57.10
N LYS A 357 2.48 -2.09 57.41
CA LYS A 357 3.76 -2.34 56.72
C LYS A 357 3.58 -2.86 55.30
N ILE A 358 2.53 -3.65 55.06
CA ILE A 358 2.15 -4.13 53.72
C ILE A 358 1.75 -2.96 52.82
N VAL A 359 0.89 -2.08 53.35
CA VAL A 359 0.45 -0.88 52.62
C VAL A 359 1.64 0.04 52.33
N ILE A 360 2.57 0.21 53.28
CA ILE A 360 3.81 0.98 53.07
C ILE A 360 4.66 0.35 51.97
N GLY A 361 4.82 -0.98 51.95
CA GLY A 361 5.61 -1.69 50.93
C GLY A 361 5.04 -1.53 49.52
N ILE A 362 3.74 -1.75 49.35
CA ILE A 362 3.06 -1.60 48.04
C ILE A 362 3.10 -0.15 47.57
N THR A 363 2.84 0.81 48.46
CA THR A 363 2.89 2.24 48.15
C THR A 363 4.31 2.68 47.79
N GLY A 364 5.32 2.19 48.53
CA GLY A 364 6.72 2.45 48.26
C GLY A 364 7.18 1.88 46.90
N ALA A 365 6.81 0.64 46.59
CA ALA A 365 7.08 0.02 45.28
C ALA A 365 6.41 0.79 44.14
N SER A 366 5.18 1.26 44.34
CA SER A 366 4.45 2.06 43.36
C SER A 366 5.11 3.42 43.14
N GLY A 367 5.53 4.10 44.21
CA GLY A 367 6.25 5.37 44.13
C GLY A 367 7.62 5.25 43.46
N ALA A 368 8.37 4.20 43.78
CA ALA A 368 9.66 3.92 43.15
C ALA A 368 9.51 3.60 41.65
N GLY A 369 8.53 2.77 41.29
CA GLY A 369 8.19 2.47 39.90
C GLY A 369 7.76 3.73 39.14
N PHE A 370 7.00 4.62 39.76
CA PHE A 370 6.60 5.89 39.17
C PHE A 370 7.80 6.79 38.86
N LEU A 371 8.73 6.94 39.80
CA LEU A 371 9.96 7.72 39.59
C LEU A 371 10.83 7.12 38.49
N LEU A 372 10.94 5.79 38.43
CA LEU A 372 11.69 5.09 37.41
C LEU A 372 11.07 5.29 36.01
N GLY A 373 9.76 5.05 35.87
CA GLY A 373 9.05 5.24 34.60
C GLY A 373 9.11 6.69 34.11
N SER A 374 8.93 7.65 35.03
CA SER A 374 9.06 9.08 34.73
C SER A 374 10.48 9.41 34.26
N SER A 375 11.51 8.91 34.95
CA SER A 375 12.92 9.16 34.58
C SER A 375 13.28 8.55 33.22
N MET A 376 12.81 7.32 32.94
CA MET A 376 13.03 6.66 31.65
C MET A 376 12.41 7.44 30.50
N SER A 377 11.19 7.95 30.67
CA SER A 377 10.52 8.75 29.64
C SER A 377 11.28 10.05 29.35
N LEU A 378 11.76 10.75 30.39
CA LEU A 378 12.54 11.97 30.26
C LEU A 378 13.87 11.71 29.53
N VAL A 379 14.60 10.67 29.94
CA VAL A 379 15.88 10.30 29.31
C VAL A 379 15.67 9.93 27.85
N ARG A 380 14.67 9.10 27.53
CA ARG A 380 14.36 8.72 26.13
C ARG A 380 13.98 9.94 25.30
N ASN A 381 13.09 10.80 25.80
CA ASN A 381 12.66 12.00 25.09
C ASN A 381 13.85 12.95 24.82
N CYS A 382 14.77 13.10 25.77
CA CYS A 382 16.01 13.87 25.58
C CYS A 382 16.95 13.25 24.53
N LEU A 383 17.15 11.93 24.58
CA LEU A 383 17.99 11.22 23.61
C LEU A 383 17.45 11.31 22.19
N ILE A 384 16.14 11.14 22.01
CA ILE A 384 15.45 11.32 20.72
C ILE A 384 15.64 12.74 20.22
N LYS A 385 15.42 13.75 21.07
CA LYS A 385 15.61 15.17 20.69
C LYS A 385 17.04 15.45 20.23
N PHE A 386 18.04 14.88 20.92
CA PHE A 386 19.44 15.01 20.52
C PHE A 386 19.74 14.31 19.18
N TYR A 387 19.23 13.09 19.01
CA TYR A 387 19.37 12.30 17.77
C TYR A 387 18.75 13.02 16.56
N LEU A 388 17.54 13.58 16.72
CA LEU A 388 16.87 14.34 15.67
C LEU A 388 17.64 15.61 15.31
N GLY A 389 18.13 16.36 16.30
CA GLY A 389 18.96 17.54 16.06
C GLY A 389 20.27 17.22 15.35
N PHE A 390 20.92 16.11 15.71
CA PHE A 390 22.14 15.63 15.05
C PHE A 390 21.88 15.19 13.60
N THR A 391 20.81 14.43 13.38
CA THR A 391 20.41 13.94 12.06
C THR A 391 20.06 15.09 11.13
N ARG A 392 19.29 16.08 11.60
CA ARG A 392 18.96 17.29 10.85
C ARG A 392 20.20 18.04 10.38
N LYS A 393 21.16 18.31 11.29
CA LYS A 393 22.43 18.96 10.93
C LYS A 393 23.24 18.17 9.90
N ARG A 394 23.21 16.84 9.96
CA ARG A 394 23.92 15.97 9.02
C ARG A 394 23.27 16.00 7.63
N VAL A 395 21.93 16.02 7.57
CA VAL A 395 21.18 16.15 6.31
C VAL A 395 21.42 17.53 5.68
N GLU A 396 21.33 18.60 6.47
CA GLU A 396 21.60 19.98 6.02
C GLU A 396 23.04 20.10 5.46
N ALA A 397 24.04 19.56 6.17
CA ALA A 397 25.44 19.55 5.68
C ALA A 397 25.64 18.74 4.39
N SER A 398 24.87 17.66 4.20
CA SER A 398 24.93 16.81 3.00
C SER A 398 24.26 17.48 1.80
N GLN A 399 23.23 18.30 2.02
CA GLN A 399 22.55 19.08 0.98
C GLN A 399 23.43 20.24 0.49
N THR A 400 24.17 20.89 1.37
CA THR A 400 25.12 21.98 1.02
C THR A 400 26.35 21.48 0.24
N GLN A 401 26.69 20.20 0.32
CA GLN A 401 27.75 19.58 -0.50
C GLN A 401 27.26 19.06 -1.86
N ALA A 402 25.94 19.00 -2.08
CA ALA A 402 25.32 18.50 -3.30
C ALA A 402 24.77 19.62 -4.22
N LEU A 403 24.82 20.87 -3.75
CA LEU A 403 24.70 22.12 -4.52
C LEU A 403 26.10 22.58 -4.91
#